data_AF-A0AA37GCU6-F1
#
_entry.id   AF-A0AA37GCU6-F1
#
_cell.length_a   1.000
_cell.length_b   1.000
_cell.length_c   1.000
_cell.angle_alpha   90.00
_cell.angle_beta   90.00
_cell.angle_gamma   90.00
#
_symmetry.space_group_name_H-M   'P 1'
#
loop_
_entity.id
_entity.type
_entity.pdbx_description
1 polymer ?
#
loop_
_entity_poly.entity_id
_entity_poly.type
_entity_poly.pdbx_seq_one_letter_code
_entity_poly.pdbx_strand_id
1 'polypeptide(L)'
;MIHDGGLGRTTDVGEQTQQPAYNPFTGKGYNPLVNQQNFKGFIENLHIRDEQGRVHVETVPTLPDMVHSIYETGANVVLQLDFKDQAAVEPAYWALKNLTNRAGVPANEWCIYKLQAKWWKNPGEFEALDWVQDAFASGVNLAYIPVYNPEDDASWDTLESLKEWAKTNYTISAEIEVYSTGAPLQDLQNYILHNGTDMGTFRTSGIFYAPGDFVDFITSNRTRFDTANYSIPGDIQKNNSVYVFQDNKAPVLLDSIVGNKSLDGHDYRSDFNWIIQQGFQWVITDTADFWDAQLRTQGHRNTSHLMASREVDGVSNGWYRRQHTRDFIEA
;
A
#
# COMPACT_ATOMS: atom_id res chain seq x y z
N MET A 1 0.88 -13.98 2.81
CA MET A 1 0.59 -12.55 2.60
C MET A 1 -0.38 -12.12 3.68
N ILE A 2 0.04 -11.28 4.63
CA ILE A 2 -0.78 -10.84 5.76
C ILE A 2 -0.51 -9.36 5.98
N HIS A 3 -1.56 -8.56 6.17
CA HIS A 3 -1.46 -7.12 6.39
C HIS A 3 -1.01 -6.78 7.83
N ASP A 4 -1.60 -7.45 8.82
CA ASP A 4 -1.43 -7.12 10.24
C ASP A 4 -0.21 -7.77 10.87
N GLY A 5 0.23 -7.22 12.01
CA GLY A 5 1.23 -7.87 12.87
C GLY A 5 0.71 -9.14 13.53
N GLY A 6 -0.61 -9.32 13.67
CA GLY A 6 -1.25 -10.47 14.28
C GLY A 6 -2.15 -11.26 13.33
N LEU A 7 -2.35 -12.56 13.62
CA LEU A 7 -3.12 -13.48 12.78
C LEU A 7 -4.64 -13.41 13.01
N GLY A 8 -5.09 -12.90 14.14
CA GLY A 8 -6.46 -13.06 14.63
C GLY A 8 -7.54 -12.37 13.79
N ARG A 9 -7.26 -11.17 13.26
CA ARG A 9 -8.27 -10.39 12.54
C ARG A 9 -8.61 -10.95 11.17
N THR A 10 -7.61 -11.49 10.47
CA THR A 10 -7.69 -11.87 9.05
C THR A 10 -7.65 -13.37 8.83
N THR A 11 -7.63 -14.18 9.90
CA THR A 11 -7.65 -15.64 9.81
C THR A 11 -8.59 -16.30 10.82
N ASP A 12 -8.68 -17.62 10.76
CA ASP A 12 -9.39 -18.51 11.70
C ASP A 12 -8.48 -19.10 12.80
N VAL A 13 -7.34 -18.45 13.09
CA VAL A 13 -6.34 -18.96 14.05
C VAL A 13 -6.91 -19.27 15.43
N GLY A 14 -7.90 -18.51 15.89
CA GLY A 14 -8.59 -18.79 17.15
C GLY A 14 -9.32 -20.13 17.09
N GLU A 15 -10.17 -20.31 16.09
CA GLU A 15 -10.94 -21.53 15.85
C GLU A 15 -10.05 -22.76 15.67
N GLN A 16 -9.01 -22.66 14.84
CA GLN A 16 -8.11 -23.78 14.54
C GLN A 16 -7.31 -24.22 15.79
N THR A 17 -7.01 -23.29 16.70
CA THR A 17 -6.26 -23.56 17.94
C THR A 17 -7.14 -23.75 19.17
N GLN A 18 -8.47 -23.81 18.99
CA GLN A 18 -9.46 -23.93 20.08
C GLN A 18 -9.39 -22.79 21.10
N GLN A 19 -8.96 -21.61 20.66
CA GLN A 19 -8.96 -20.37 21.43
C GLN A 19 -10.14 -19.48 21.01
N PRO A 20 -10.54 -18.50 21.85
CA PRO A 20 -11.55 -17.53 21.45
C PRO A 20 -11.10 -16.76 20.20
N ALA A 21 -11.95 -16.72 19.16
CA ALA A 21 -11.70 -15.95 17.96
C ALA A 21 -11.46 -14.46 18.28
N TYR A 22 -10.53 -13.83 17.57
CA TYR A 22 -10.26 -12.41 17.75
C TYR A 22 -11.41 -11.56 17.24
N ASN A 23 -11.84 -10.61 18.06
CA ASN A 23 -12.91 -9.68 17.75
C ASN A 23 -12.34 -8.24 17.63
N PRO A 24 -12.27 -7.68 16.41
CA PRO A 24 -11.67 -6.37 16.18
C PRO A 24 -12.46 -5.20 16.80
N PHE A 25 -13.74 -5.39 17.13
CA PHE A 25 -14.56 -4.36 17.79
C PHE A 25 -14.25 -4.23 19.29
N THR A 26 -13.73 -5.29 19.90
CA THR A 26 -13.41 -5.29 21.33
C THR A 26 -11.91 -5.35 21.61
N GLY A 27 -11.09 -5.71 20.60
CA GLY A 27 -9.66 -5.96 20.76
C GLY A 27 -9.35 -7.20 21.59
N LYS A 28 -10.29 -8.15 21.71
CA LYS A 28 -10.15 -9.36 22.55
C LYS A 28 -10.14 -10.63 21.70
N GLY A 29 -9.57 -11.70 22.25
CA GLY A 29 -9.46 -13.01 21.62
C GLY A 29 -8.03 -13.33 21.21
N TYR A 30 -7.83 -14.47 20.56
CA TYR A 30 -6.50 -14.99 20.22
C TYR A 30 -5.96 -14.34 18.95
N ASN A 31 -4.89 -13.57 19.11
CA ASN A 31 -4.24 -12.82 18.04
C ASN A 31 -2.71 -12.97 18.13
N PRO A 32 -2.16 -14.17 17.86
CA PRO A 32 -0.71 -14.38 17.92
C PRO A 32 0.02 -13.56 16.84
N LEU A 33 1.20 -13.07 17.18
CA LEU A 33 2.03 -12.29 16.26
C LEU A 33 2.57 -13.15 15.12
N VAL A 34 2.45 -12.68 13.87
CA VAL A 34 2.89 -13.40 12.66
C VAL A 34 4.37 -13.79 12.75
N ASN A 35 5.22 -12.87 13.19
CA ASN A 35 6.67 -13.08 13.27
C ASN A 35 7.13 -14.06 14.38
N GLN A 36 6.20 -14.56 15.20
CA GLN A 36 6.46 -15.58 16.22
C GLN A 36 5.95 -16.96 15.82
N GLN A 37 5.35 -17.10 14.63
CA GLN A 37 4.75 -18.34 14.17
C GLN A 37 5.48 -18.87 12.93
N ASN A 38 5.50 -20.19 12.80
CA ASN A 38 6.03 -20.82 11.59
C ASN A 38 5.02 -20.69 10.45
N PHE A 39 5.50 -20.36 9.25
CA PHE A 39 4.63 -20.43 8.09
C PHE A 39 4.26 -21.90 7.78
N LYS A 40 5.29 -22.74 7.63
CA LYS A 40 5.12 -24.17 7.34
C LYS A 40 4.56 -24.92 8.53
N GLY A 41 3.55 -25.75 8.27
CA GLY A 41 2.83 -26.54 9.25
C GLY A 41 1.85 -25.75 10.13
N PHE A 42 1.76 -24.43 9.97
CA PHE A 42 0.84 -23.62 10.77
C PHE A 42 0.15 -22.53 9.94
N ILE A 43 0.79 -21.38 9.64
CA ILE A 43 0.09 -20.28 8.94
C ILE A 43 -0.48 -20.72 7.58
N GLU A 44 0.21 -21.59 6.85
CA GLU A 44 -0.26 -22.07 5.53
C GLU A 44 -1.58 -22.85 5.59
N ASN A 45 -1.95 -23.34 6.78
CA ASN A 45 -3.19 -24.09 7.02
C ASN A 45 -4.30 -23.20 7.61
N LEU A 46 -4.04 -21.92 7.83
CA LEU A 46 -5.05 -20.97 8.31
C LEU A 46 -5.91 -20.50 7.14
N HIS A 47 -7.21 -20.44 7.38
CA HIS A 47 -8.19 -19.93 6.44
C HIS A 47 -8.37 -18.42 6.61
N ILE A 48 -8.56 -17.72 5.48
CA ILE A 48 -8.71 -16.27 5.47
C ILE A 48 -10.09 -15.89 5.98
N ARG A 49 -10.13 -14.88 6.84
CA ARG A 49 -11.35 -14.23 7.29
C ARG A 49 -11.54 -12.93 6.54
N ASP A 50 -12.73 -12.73 5.98
CA ASP A 50 -13.07 -11.45 5.35
C ASP A 50 -13.45 -10.38 6.37
N GLU A 51 -13.64 -9.18 5.83
CA GLU A 51 -14.08 -8.00 6.55
C GLU A 51 -15.50 -8.12 7.12
N GLN A 52 -16.25 -9.21 6.90
CA GLN A 52 -17.54 -9.49 7.57
C GLN A 52 -17.39 -10.54 8.67
N GLY A 53 -16.16 -11.01 8.91
CA GLY A 53 -15.86 -12.05 9.87
C GLY A 53 -16.11 -13.46 9.35
N ARG A 54 -16.42 -13.65 8.07
CA ARG A 54 -16.65 -14.97 7.47
C ARG A 54 -15.32 -15.63 7.16
N VAL A 55 -15.18 -16.89 7.57
CA VAL A 55 -14.02 -17.72 7.24
C VAL A 55 -14.26 -18.34 5.87
N HIS A 56 -13.30 -18.14 4.97
CA HIS A 56 -13.33 -18.62 3.60
C HIS A 56 -12.56 -19.93 3.45
N VAL A 57 -12.69 -20.59 2.30
CA VAL A 57 -11.96 -21.85 2.05
C VAL A 57 -10.51 -21.60 1.66
N GLU A 58 -10.21 -20.40 1.19
CA GLU A 58 -8.89 -19.91 0.82
C GLU A 58 -7.98 -19.83 2.05
N THR A 59 -6.75 -20.30 1.89
CA THR A 59 -5.71 -20.22 2.93
C THR A 59 -4.74 -19.08 2.63
N VAL A 60 -3.89 -18.75 3.62
CA VAL A 60 -2.89 -17.68 3.48
C VAL A 60 -1.88 -18.02 2.36
N PRO A 61 -1.83 -17.26 1.25
CA PRO A 61 -0.94 -17.57 0.14
C PRO A 61 0.48 -17.09 0.40
N THR A 62 1.46 -17.72 -0.25
CA THR A 62 2.81 -17.15 -0.37
C THR A 62 2.88 -16.16 -1.54
N LEU A 63 3.87 -15.28 -1.53
CA LEU A 63 4.13 -14.38 -2.66
C LEU A 63 4.42 -15.14 -3.98
N PRO A 64 5.25 -16.20 -4.01
CA PRO A 64 5.40 -17.06 -5.18
C PRO A 64 4.09 -17.66 -5.69
N ASP A 65 3.22 -18.17 -4.81
CA ASP A 65 1.94 -18.75 -5.22
C ASP A 65 1.04 -17.72 -5.89
N MET A 66 1.03 -16.49 -5.36
CA MET A 66 0.27 -15.38 -5.96
C MET A 66 0.80 -15.01 -7.35
N VAL A 67 2.12 -14.91 -7.52
CA VAL A 67 2.74 -14.64 -8.83
C VAL A 67 2.50 -15.78 -9.82
N HIS A 68 2.56 -17.03 -9.34
CA HIS A 68 2.24 -18.19 -10.18
C HIS A 68 0.77 -18.18 -10.61
N SER A 69 -0.16 -17.84 -9.72
CA SER A 69 -1.57 -17.68 -10.07
C SER A 69 -1.80 -16.59 -11.14
N ILE A 70 -1.10 -15.47 -11.05
CA ILE A 70 -1.14 -14.40 -12.08
C ILE A 70 -0.63 -14.91 -13.43
N TYR A 71 0.46 -15.69 -13.43
CA TYR A 71 0.99 -16.34 -14.63
C TYR A 71 -0.04 -17.28 -15.27
N GLU A 72 -0.59 -18.21 -14.49
CA GLU A 72 -1.53 -19.24 -14.96
C GLU A 72 -2.83 -18.64 -15.50
N THR A 73 -3.37 -17.64 -14.79
CA THR A 73 -4.61 -16.95 -15.21
C THR A 73 -4.39 -15.98 -16.37
N GLY A 74 -3.15 -15.55 -16.62
CA GLY A 74 -2.85 -14.48 -17.59
C GLY A 74 -3.39 -13.12 -17.16
N ALA A 75 -3.58 -12.91 -15.85
CA ALA A 75 -4.01 -11.63 -15.31
C ALA A 75 -3.00 -10.52 -15.66
N ASN A 76 -3.51 -9.38 -16.13
CA ASN A 76 -2.69 -8.22 -16.44
C ASN A 76 -2.74 -7.24 -15.25
N VAL A 77 -1.84 -7.45 -14.29
CA VAL A 77 -1.78 -6.70 -13.03
C VAL A 77 -0.35 -6.29 -12.71
N VAL A 78 -0.22 -5.26 -11.90
CA VAL A 78 1.02 -4.84 -11.24
C VAL A 78 0.83 -5.04 -9.76
N LEU A 79 1.82 -5.60 -9.07
CA LEU A 79 1.76 -5.81 -7.64
C LEU A 79 2.57 -4.72 -6.94
N GLN A 80 1.96 -3.98 -6.02
CA GLN A 80 2.69 -3.14 -5.08
C GLN A 80 2.91 -3.95 -3.81
N LEU A 81 4.17 -4.33 -3.57
CA LEU A 81 4.57 -5.07 -2.38
C LEU A 81 4.81 -4.08 -1.25
N ASP A 82 3.79 -3.86 -0.43
CA ASP A 82 3.89 -3.03 0.77
C ASP A 82 4.47 -3.87 1.93
N PHE A 83 5.79 -3.78 2.11
CA PHE A 83 6.48 -4.58 3.12
C PHE A 83 6.25 -4.01 4.52
N LYS A 84 5.89 -4.89 5.46
CA LYS A 84 5.73 -4.55 6.88
C LYS A 84 6.99 -4.80 7.73
N ASP A 85 7.96 -5.54 7.19
CA ASP A 85 9.24 -5.88 7.84
C ASP A 85 10.40 -5.77 6.84
N GLN A 86 11.47 -5.07 7.24
CA GLN A 86 12.68 -4.89 6.43
C GLN A 86 13.34 -6.24 6.11
N ALA A 87 13.33 -7.19 7.05
CA ALA A 87 13.95 -8.50 6.88
C ALA A 87 13.24 -9.38 5.85
N ALA A 88 12.01 -9.04 5.46
CA ALA A 88 11.25 -9.79 4.45
C ALA A 88 11.57 -9.38 3.01
N VAL A 89 12.23 -8.24 2.79
CA VAL A 89 12.47 -7.66 1.46
C VAL A 89 13.39 -8.53 0.61
N GLU A 90 14.56 -8.88 1.14
CA GLU A 90 15.52 -9.72 0.43
C GLU A 90 14.98 -11.13 0.14
N PRO A 91 14.37 -11.86 1.10
CA PRO A 91 13.74 -13.14 0.81
C PRO A 91 12.68 -13.08 -0.29
N ALA A 92 11.92 -11.98 -0.38
CA ALA A 92 10.94 -11.79 -1.44
C ALA A 92 11.61 -11.69 -2.81
N TYR A 93 12.71 -10.93 -2.94
CA TYR A 93 13.48 -10.87 -4.18
C TYR A 93 13.92 -12.26 -4.65
N TRP A 94 14.52 -13.05 -3.76
CA TRP A 94 15.00 -14.38 -4.09
C TRP A 94 13.85 -15.34 -4.45
N ALA A 95 12.71 -15.23 -3.77
CA ALA A 95 11.52 -16.01 -4.06
C ALA A 95 10.91 -15.67 -5.44
N LEU A 96 11.11 -14.45 -5.92
CA LEU A 96 10.61 -13.97 -7.21
C LEU A 96 11.61 -14.12 -8.37
N LYS A 97 12.91 -14.31 -8.09
CA LYS A 97 14.01 -14.20 -9.08
C LYS A 97 13.79 -14.97 -10.39
N ASN A 98 13.20 -16.15 -10.30
CA ASN A 98 12.99 -17.04 -11.46
C ASN A 98 11.53 -17.08 -11.94
N LEU A 99 10.66 -16.22 -11.42
CA LEU A 99 9.26 -16.15 -11.81
C LEU A 99 9.08 -15.08 -12.89
N THR A 100 8.12 -15.30 -13.78
CA THR A 100 7.73 -14.35 -14.83
C THR A 100 6.21 -14.23 -14.89
N ASN A 101 5.69 -13.19 -15.55
CA ASN A 101 4.32 -13.22 -16.05
C ASN A 101 4.25 -14.04 -17.37
N ARG A 102 3.05 -14.18 -17.93
CA ARG A 102 2.81 -14.96 -19.16
C ARG A 102 3.49 -14.37 -20.41
N ALA A 103 3.83 -13.09 -20.40
CA ALA A 103 4.60 -12.43 -21.45
C ALA A 103 6.12 -12.64 -21.31
N GLY A 104 6.57 -13.38 -20.28
CA GLY A 104 7.98 -13.64 -20.01
C GLY A 104 8.70 -12.50 -19.30
N VAL A 105 7.97 -11.49 -18.80
CA VAL A 105 8.56 -10.38 -18.03
C VAL A 105 8.89 -10.87 -16.61
N PRO A 106 10.13 -10.70 -16.11
CA PRO A 106 10.52 -11.08 -14.76
C PRO A 106 9.62 -10.49 -13.68
N ALA A 107 9.26 -11.28 -12.68
CA ALA A 107 8.40 -10.86 -11.57
C ALA A 107 8.94 -9.60 -10.86
N ASN A 108 10.26 -9.54 -10.67
CA ASN A 108 10.93 -8.41 -10.04
C ASN A 108 10.86 -7.07 -10.81
N GLU A 109 10.37 -7.06 -12.06
CA GLU A 109 10.15 -5.82 -12.83
C GLU A 109 8.71 -5.27 -12.70
N TRP A 110 7.74 -6.11 -12.35
CA TRP A 110 6.31 -5.71 -12.20
C TRP A 110 5.75 -5.93 -10.79
N CYS A 111 6.52 -6.52 -9.90
CA CYS A 111 6.35 -6.42 -8.46
C CYS A 111 7.11 -5.17 -7.98
N ILE A 112 6.37 -4.10 -7.73
CA ILE A 112 6.90 -2.84 -7.21
C ILE A 112 7.28 -3.03 -5.75
N TYR A 113 8.53 -2.75 -5.43
CA TYR A 113 9.07 -2.70 -4.08
C TYR A 113 8.70 -1.36 -3.45
N LYS A 114 7.60 -1.37 -2.69
CA LYS A 114 7.16 -0.23 -1.90
C LYS A 114 7.75 -0.38 -0.49
N LEU A 115 8.77 0.42 -0.19
CA LEU A 115 9.65 0.23 0.97
C LEU A 115 9.70 1.47 1.85
N GLN A 116 9.73 1.26 3.16
CA GLN A 116 9.85 2.36 4.11
C GLN A 116 11.19 3.09 3.92
N ALA A 117 11.16 4.40 3.65
CA ALA A 117 12.37 5.17 3.32
C ALA A 117 13.40 5.18 4.47
N LYS A 118 12.95 5.00 5.72
CA LYS A 118 13.83 4.84 6.88
C LYS A 118 14.70 3.58 6.88
N TRP A 119 14.35 2.55 6.10
CA TRP A 119 15.11 1.31 6.01
C TRP A 119 16.40 1.48 5.22
N TRP A 120 16.35 2.28 4.15
CA TRP A 120 17.47 2.70 3.32
C TRP A 120 17.24 4.15 2.90
N LYS A 121 17.98 5.07 3.51
CA LYS A 121 17.68 6.51 3.45
C LYS A 121 18.07 7.14 2.13
N ASN A 122 18.98 6.51 1.39
CA ASN A 122 19.46 6.97 0.10
C ASN A 122 19.66 5.78 -0.85
N PRO A 123 19.72 6.04 -2.17
CA PRO A 123 20.02 5.02 -3.17
C PRO A 123 21.30 4.24 -2.87
N GLY A 124 22.38 4.91 -2.42
CA GLY A 124 23.66 4.26 -2.15
C GLY A 124 23.57 3.14 -1.10
N GLU A 125 22.79 3.33 -0.03
CA GLU A 125 22.53 2.31 0.99
C GLU A 125 21.77 1.11 0.43
N PHE A 126 20.80 1.35 -0.45
CA PHE A 126 20.00 0.30 -1.09
C PHE A 126 20.79 -0.46 -2.16
N GLU A 127 21.55 0.25 -2.98
CA GLU A 127 22.39 -0.30 -4.05
C GLU A 127 23.58 -1.11 -3.51
N ALA A 128 23.95 -0.88 -2.24
CA ALA A 128 24.97 -1.66 -1.56
C ALA A 128 24.49 -3.07 -1.16
N LEU A 129 23.19 -3.36 -1.21
CA LEU A 129 22.63 -4.67 -0.83
C LEU A 129 22.93 -5.73 -1.89
N ASP A 130 23.38 -6.91 -1.45
CA ASP A 130 23.75 -8.03 -2.33
C ASP A 130 22.64 -8.41 -3.33
N TRP A 131 21.38 -8.43 -2.88
CA TRP A 131 20.23 -8.77 -3.72
C TRP A 131 19.91 -7.68 -4.75
N VAL A 132 20.18 -6.40 -4.45
CA VAL A 132 20.01 -5.29 -5.39
C VAL A 132 21.11 -5.33 -6.44
N GLN A 133 22.35 -5.59 -6.02
CA GLN A 133 23.48 -5.79 -6.94
C GLN A 133 23.24 -6.96 -7.89
N ASP A 134 22.72 -8.08 -7.37
CA ASP A 134 22.34 -9.23 -8.18
C ASP A 134 21.21 -8.91 -9.17
N ALA A 135 20.20 -8.13 -8.77
CA ALA A 135 19.13 -7.69 -9.66
C ALA A 135 19.68 -6.86 -10.83
N PHE A 136 20.50 -5.86 -10.54
CA PHE A 136 21.07 -4.99 -11.57
C PHE A 136 22.07 -5.72 -12.47
N ALA A 137 22.90 -6.60 -11.91
CA ALA A 137 23.81 -7.44 -12.69
C ALA A 137 23.05 -8.41 -13.61
N SER A 138 21.85 -8.83 -13.21
CA SER A 138 20.95 -9.69 -14.01
C SER A 138 20.13 -8.91 -15.05
N GLY A 139 20.29 -7.59 -15.13
CA GLY A 139 19.54 -6.72 -16.04
C GLY A 139 18.09 -6.47 -15.64
N VAL A 140 17.70 -6.82 -14.40
CA VAL A 140 16.36 -6.56 -13.86
C VAL A 140 16.25 -5.08 -13.55
N ASN A 141 15.25 -4.41 -14.12
CA ASN A 141 14.90 -3.06 -13.75
C ASN A 141 13.90 -3.09 -12.58
N LEU A 142 14.41 -2.97 -11.35
CA LEU A 142 13.55 -2.89 -10.17
C LEU A 142 12.58 -1.71 -10.31
N ALA A 143 11.36 -1.88 -9.81
CA ALA A 143 10.42 -0.78 -9.65
C ALA A 143 10.33 -0.44 -8.16
N TYR A 144 10.75 0.76 -7.77
CA TYR A 144 10.87 1.17 -6.37
C TYR A 144 10.00 2.38 -6.06
N ILE A 145 9.37 2.35 -4.88
CA ILE A 145 8.64 3.48 -4.28
C ILE A 145 9.10 3.63 -2.81
N PRO A 146 9.86 4.68 -2.45
CA PRO A 146 10.12 5.01 -1.06
C PRO A 146 8.85 5.56 -0.41
N VAL A 147 8.56 5.07 0.80
CA VAL A 147 7.45 5.51 1.64
C VAL A 147 7.97 6.38 2.77
N TYR A 148 7.51 7.63 2.83
CA TYR A 148 7.87 8.59 3.86
C TYR A 148 6.71 8.74 4.85
N ASN A 149 7.00 8.56 6.14
CA ASN A 149 6.05 8.75 7.23
C ASN A 149 6.41 10.01 8.05
N PRO A 150 5.45 10.67 8.71
CA PRO A 150 5.72 11.88 9.48
C PRO A 150 6.82 11.75 10.54
N GLU A 151 6.98 10.57 11.14
CA GLU A 151 8.07 10.33 12.10
C GLU A 151 9.48 10.41 11.47
N ASP A 152 9.60 10.23 10.17
CA ASP A 152 10.88 10.28 9.45
C ASP A 152 11.43 11.70 9.40
N ASP A 153 10.53 12.68 9.22
CA ASP A 153 10.86 14.11 9.04
C ASP A 153 11.61 14.72 10.23
N ALA A 154 11.33 14.22 11.44
CA ALA A 154 12.00 14.67 12.66
C ALA A 154 13.36 13.98 12.90
N SER A 155 13.68 12.92 12.16
CA SER A 155 14.79 12.02 12.48
C SER A 155 15.92 12.01 11.46
N TRP A 156 15.70 12.47 10.22
CA TRP A 156 16.71 12.61 9.18
C TRP A 156 16.20 13.51 8.04
N ASP A 157 17.09 13.89 7.11
CA ASP A 157 16.75 14.76 5.98
C ASP A 157 15.98 13.98 4.89
N THR A 158 14.66 13.93 5.05
CA THR A 158 13.71 13.28 4.14
C THR A 158 13.64 13.95 2.77
N LEU A 159 13.88 15.27 2.69
CA LEU A 159 13.84 16.00 1.43
C LEU A 159 15.08 15.71 0.57
N GLU A 160 16.27 15.69 1.18
CA GLU A 160 17.48 15.33 0.46
C GLU A 160 17.43 13.89 -0.03
N SER A 161 16.92 12.98 0.81
CA SER A 161 16.62 11.62 0.40
C SER A 161 15.75 11.53 -0.85
N LEU A 162 14.60 12.22 -0.85
CA LEU A 162 13.69 12.19 -1.98
C LEU A 162 14.37 12.72 -3.26
N LYS A 163 15.20 13.76 -3.13
CA LYS A 163 15.98 14.31 -4.25
C LYS A 163 17.02 13.32 -4.78
N GLU A 164 17.64 12.51 -3.93
CA GLU A 164 18.57 11.47 -4.36
C GLU A 164 17.84 10.32 -5.06
N TRP A 165 16.74 9.83 -4.49
CA TRP A 165 15.89 8.82 -5.13
C TRP A 165 15.37 9.27 -6.49
N ALA A 166 15.00 10.54 -6.61
CA ALA A 166 14.55 11.15 -7.87
C ALA A 166 15.61 11.17 -8.98
N LYS A 167 16.88 10.85 -8.71
CA LYS A 167 17.94 10.75 -9.73
C LYS A 167 18.11 9.33 -10.27
N THR A 168 17.51 8.32 -9.64
CA THR A 168 17.68 6.91 -9.99
C THR A 168 16.76 6.50 -11.13
N ASN A 169 17.15 5.54 -11.98
CA ASN A 169 16.33 5.08 -13.11
C ASN A 169 15.27 4.02 -12.74
N TYR A 170 15.30 3.52 -11.50
CA TYR A 170 14.43 2.46 -10.99
C TYR A 170 13.40 2.95 -9.96
N THR A 171 13.54 4.17 -9.43
CA THR A 171 12.48 4.80 -8.62
C THR A 171 11.42 5.41 -9.53
N ILE A 172 10.18 4.98 -9.36
CA ILE A 172 9.08 5.34 -10.28
C ILE A 172 8.10 6.36 -9.68
N SER A 173 8.08 6.50 -8.35
CA SER A 173 7.21 7.39 -7.60
C SER A 173 7.70 7.51 -6.15
N ALA A 174 7.00 8.27 -5.31
CA ALA A 174 7.14 8.27 -3.86
C ALA A 174 5.76 8.21 -3.17
N GLU A 175 5.66 7.51 -2.05
CA GLU A 175 4.50 7.63 -1.15
C GLU A 175 4.83 8.60 -0.03
N ILE A 176 3.98 9.61 0.17
CA ILE A 176 4.22 10.68 1.13
C ILE A 176 2.98 10.82 2.01
N GLU A 177 3.09 10.36 3.25
CA GLU A 177 1.99 10.36 4.21
C GLU A 177 1.84 11.73 4.87
N VAL A 178 1.25 12.68 4.16
CA VAL A 178 0.89 14.01 4.69
C VAL A 178 -0.49 13.95 5.36
N TYR A 179 -0.60 14.43 6.61
CA TYR A 179 -1.83 14.30 7.40
C TYR A 179 -2.66 15.59 7.46
N SER A 180 -2.03 16.76 7.27
CA SER A 180 -2.70 18.06 7.17
C SER A 180 -1.85 19.02 6.34
N THR A 181 -2.45 20.08 5.78
CA THR A 181 -1.69 21.08 5.01
C THR A 181 -0.61 21.72 5.89
N GLY A 182 0.65 21.69 5.45
CA GLY A 182 1.79 22.25 6.19
C GLY A 182 2.34 21.35 7.30
N ALA A 183 1.81 20.13 7.46
CA ALA A 183 2.33 19.11 8.37
C ALA A 183 3.73 18.63 7.96
N PRO A 184 4.41 17.80 8.79
CA PRO A 184 5.61 17.09 8.36
C PRO A 184 5.45 16.44 6.98
N LEU A 185 6.53 16.41 6.22
CA LEU A 185 6.60 15.94 4.83
C LEU A 185 5.91 16.80 3.75
N GLN A 186 5.24 17.91 4.10
CA GLN A 186 4.65 18.80 3.08
C GLN A 186 5.70 19.29 2.07
N ASP A 187 6.94 19.51 2.50
CA ASP A 187 8.03 19.95 1.63
C ASP A 187 8.41 18.91 0.56
N LEU A 188 8.23 17.61 0.85
CA LEU A 188 8.43 16.55 -0.14
C LEU A 188 7.36 16.61 -1.24
N GLN A 189 6.09 16.80 -0.85
CA GLN A 189 5.00 16.96 -1.82
C GLN A 189 5.19 18.22 -2.66
N ASN A 190 5.56 19.34 -2.03
CA ASN A 190 5.87 20.59 -2.72
C ASN A 190 7.04 20.42 -3.70
N TYR A 191 8.06 19.65 -3.34
CA TYR A 191 9.18 19.35 -4.23
C TYR A 191 8.72 18.63 -5.50
N ILE A 192 7.89 17.59 -5.38
CA ILE A 192 7.35 16.86 -6.54
C ILE A 192 6.48 17.76 -7.42
N LEU A 193 5.62 18.59 -6.83
CA LEU A 193 4.70 19.46 -7.57
C LEU A 193 5.38 20.62 -8.30
N HIS A 194 6.39 21.24 -7.70
CA HIS A 194 6.90 22.54 -8.14
C HIS A 194 8.37 22.54 -8.54
N ASN A 195 9.17 21.65 -7.96
CA ASN A 195 10.64 21.73 -8.03
C ASN A 195 11.28 20.45 -8.58
N GLY A 196 10.49 19.51 -9.12
CA GLY A 196 10.98 18.38 -9.88
C GLY A 196 11.74 18.88 -11.10
N THR A 197 13.06 18.99 -10.97
CA THR A 197 13.94 19.51 -12.03
C THR A 197 13.93 18.62 -13.28
N ASP A 198 14.45 19.11 -14.40
CA ASP A 198 14.64 18.31 -15.62
C ASP A 198 15.58 17.10 -15.43
N MET A 199 16.30 17.03 -14.30
CA MET A 199 17.16 15.90 -13.93
C MET A 199 16.45 14.82 -13.11
N GLY A 200 15.21 15.05 -12.65
CA GLY A 200 14.43 14.06 -11.93
C GLY A 200 13.85 13.01 -12.88
N THR A 201 14.08 11.73 -12.61
CA THR A 201 13.56 10.60 -13.40
C THR A 201 12.07 10.32 -13.15
N PHE A 202 11.56 10.70 -11.97
CA PHE A 202 10.14 10.67 -11.65
C PHE A 202 9.62 12.01 -11.10
N ARG A 203 8.33 12.25 -11.31
CA ARG A 203 7.59 13.46 -10.89
C ARG A 203 6.20 13.13 -10.36
N THR A 204 6.05 11.96 -9.76
CA THR A 204 4.78 11.48 -9.24
C THR A 204 4.92 11.15 -7.77
N SER A 205 3.85 11.41 -7.02
CA SER A 205 3.69 10.98 -5.65
C SER A 205 2.28 10.43 -5.43
N GLY A 206 2.14 9.63 -4.38
CA GLY A 206 0.85 9.19 -3.89
C GLY A 206 0.77 9.18 -2.37
N ILE A 207 -0.41 8.81 -1.90
CA ILE A 207 -0.77 8.82 -0.49
C ILE A 207 -1.78 7.72 -0.19
N PHE A 208 -1.81 7.24 1.05
CA PHE A 208 -2.89 6.41 1.55
C PHE A 208 -4.15 7.23 1.88
N TYR A 209 -5.27 6.79 1.31
CA TYR A 209 -6.60 7.26 1.69
C TYR A 209 -7.16 6.39 2.83
N ALA A 210 -7.51 7.04 3.93
CA ALA A 210 -7.97 6.42 5.18
C ALA A 210 -9.49 6.62 5.37
N PRO A 211 -10.36 5.83 4.72
CA PRO A 211 -11.82 5.98 4.82
C PRO A 211 -12.41 5.64 6.20
N GLY A 212 -11.60 5.05 7.07
CA GLY A 212 -12.08 4.38 8.28
C GLY A 212 -12.50 2.94 8.00
N ASP A 213 -12.62 2.19 9.08
CA ASP A 213 -12.87 0.74 9.06
C ASP A 213 -14.35 0.39 9.18
N PHE A 214 -15.22 1.36 9.41
CA PHE A 214 -16.67 1.14 9.47
C PHE A 214 -17.29 1.42 8.11
N VAL A 215 -17.39 0.38 7.29
CA VAL A 215 -18.03 0.41 5.97
C VAL A 215 -19.43 -0.21 6.01
N ASP A 216 -20.32 0.20 5.09
CA ASP A 216 -21.75 -0.15 5.10
C ASP A 216 -22.01 -1.67 5.18
N PHE A 217 -21.18 -2.47 4.52
CA PHE A 217 -21.34 -3.92 4.56
C PHE A 217 -20.94 -4.53 5.91
N ILE A 218 -20.16 -3.85 6.75
CA ILE A 218 -19.80 -4.29 8.11
C ILE A 218 -20.90 -3.92 9.10
N THR A 219 -21.53 -2.75 8.89
CA THR A 219 -22.55 -2.19 9.77
C THR A 219 -23.97 -2.64 9.41
N SER A 220 -24.14 -3.29 8.25
CA SER A 220 -25.43 -3.81 7.80
C SER A 220 -25.98 -4.90 8.73
N ASN A 221 -27.27 -4.84 9.03
CA ASN A 221 -27.96 -5.87 9.82
C ASN A 221 -27.94 -7.27 9.18
N ARG A 222 -27.56 -7.40 7.90
CA ARG A 222 -27.50 -8.68 7.17
C ARG A 222 -26.14 -9.39 7.27
N THR A 223 -25.10 -8.65 7.66
CA THR A 223 -23.68 -9.06 7.61
C THR A 223 -22.95 -8.66 8.90
N ARG A 224 -23.72 -8.46 9.97
CA ARG A 224 -23.27 -7.88 11.23
C ARG A 224 -22.27 -8.81 11.92
N PHE A 225 -21.09 -8.29 12.23
CA PHE A 225 -20.18 -8.94 13.18
C PHE A 225 -20.86 -9.14 14.53
N ASP A 226 -20.36 -10.14 15.28
CA ASP A 226 -20.53 -10.11 16.73
C ASP A 226 -19.80 -8.88 17.29
N THR A 227 -20.53 -7.79 17.48
CA THR A 227 -19.99 -6.60 18.13
C THR A 227 -19.82 -6.81 19.63
N ALA A 228 -20.29 -7.94 20.17
CA ALA A 228 -20.34 -8.24 21.59
C ALA A 228 -20.87 -7.03 22.39
N ASN A 229 -20.17 -6.64 23.45
CA ASN A 229 -20.51 -5.47 24.27
C ASN A 229 -20.05 -4.12 23.66
N TYR A 230 -19.49 -4.11 22.45
CA TYR A 230 -19.15 -2.88 21.74
C TYR A 230 -20.39 -2.34 21.01
N SER A 231 -20.72 -1.09 21.28
CA SER A 231 -21.78 -0.38 20.58
C SER A 231 -21.19 0.39 19.41
N ILE A 232 -21.60 0.03 18.18
CA ILE A 232 -21.29 0.83 16.99
C ILE A 232 -21.85 2.25 17.22
N PRO A 233 -21.04 3.31 17.05
CA PRO A 233 -21.51 4.68 17.18
C PRO A 233 -22.63 4.95 16.16
N GLY A 234 -23.63 5.74 16.56
CA GLY A 234 -24.72 6.12 15.65
C GLY A 234 -24.27 7.00 14.50
N ASP A 235 -23.13 7.68 14.67
CA ASP A 235 -22.44 8.45 13.64
C ASP A 235 -21.00 7.91 13.48
N ILE A 236 -20.74 7.30 12.31
CA ILE A 236 -19.45 6.71 11.96
C ILE A 236 -18.45 7.75 11.45
N GLN A 237 -18.90 8.99 11.20
CA GLN A 237 -18.08 10.14 10.84
C GLN A 237 -18.28 11.27 11.86
N LYS A 238 -17.44 11.31 12.89
CA LYS A 238 -17.59 12.32 13.95
C LYS A 238 -16.63 13.48 13.72
N ASN A 239 -17.17 14.68 13.51
CA ASN A 239 -16.40 15.90 13.22
C ASN A 239 -15.45 15.72 12.01
N ASN A 240 -15.94 15.10 10.93
CA ASN A 240 -15.16 14.71 9.75
C ASN A 240 -14.02 13.69 10.02
N SER A 241 -13.91 13.14 11.22
CA SER A 241 -13.00 12.03 11.53
C SER A 241 -13.72 10.69 11.43
N VAL A 242 -12.97 9.64 11.16
CA VAL A 242 -13.46 8.27 10.93
C VAL A 242 -12.97 7.31 12.01
N TYR A 243 -13.69 6.22 12.26
CA TYR A 243 -13.22 5.19 13.20
C TYR A 243 -12.27 4.21 12.53
N VAL A 244 -11.20 3.86 13.22
CA VAL A 244 -10.22 2.85 12.79
C VAL A 244 -10.01 1.78 13.85
N PHE A 245 -9.75 0.55 13.39
CA PHE A 245 -9.34 -0.57 14.21
C PHE A 245 -7.91 -0.36 14.72
N GLN A 246 -7.65 -0.90 15.90
CA GLN A 246 -6.31 -0.98 16.47
C GLN A 246 -6.08 -2.37 17.03
N ASP A 247 -4.84 -2.83 16.92
CA ASP A 247 -4.45 -4.11 17.49
C ASP A 247 -4.74 -4.13 18.99
N ASN A 248 -5.51 -5.14 19.40
CA ASN A 248 -5.88 -5.42 20.78
C ASN A 248 -6.59 -4.27 21.50
N LYS A 249 -7.27 -3.39 20.75
CA LYS A 249 -8.08 -2.29 21.29
C LYS A 249 -9.40 -2.19 20.55
N ALA A 250 -10.39 -1.59 21.21
CA ALA A 250 -11.63 -1.20 20.54
C ALA A 250 -11.34 -0.08 19.51
N PRO A 251 -12.17 0.03 18.45
CA PRO A 251 -12.04 1.09 17.45
C PRO A 251 -12.08 2.48 18.08
N VAL A 252 -11.24 3.37 17.56
CA VAL A 252 -11.11 4.77 18.00
C VAL A 252 -11.17 5.71 16.81
N LEU A 253 -11.43 7.00 17.04
CA LEU A 253 -11.37 8.00 15.99
C LEU A 253 -9.93 8.18 15.50
N LEU A 254 -9.76 8.33 14.19
CA LEU A 254 -8.47 8.58 13.55
C LEU A 254 -7.77 9.81 14.14
N ASP A 255 -8.52 10.89 14.40
CA ASP A 255 -8.01 12.12 15.03
C ASP A 255 -7.51 11.89 16.46
N SER A 256 -8.02 10.87 17.16
CA SER A 256 -7.56 10.58 18.53
C SER A 256 -6.15 9.99 18.58
N ILE A 257 -5.61 9.56 17.43
CA ILE A 257 -4.34 8.85 17.33
C ILE A 257 -3.34 9.53 16.38
N VAL A 258 -3.75 10.60 15.68
CA VAL A 258 -2.86 11.33 14.75
C VAL A 258 -1.70 12.01 15.48
N GLY A 259 -1.93 12.52 16.68
CA GLY A 259 -0.90 13.16 17.50
C GLY A 259 -0.23 14.33 16.79
N ASN A 260 1.11 14.39 16.87
CA ASN A 260 1.93 15.46 16.27
C ASN A 260 2.18 15.29 14.76
N LYS A 261 1.55 14.31 14.12
CA LYS A 261 1.64 14.10 12.67
C LYS A 261 0.82 15.11 11.87
N SER A 262 -0.14 15.75 12.53
CA SER A 262 -0.98 16.84 12.01
C SER A 262 -0.77 18.11 12.84
N LEU A 263 -0.97 19.28 12.22
CA LEU A 263 -0.80 20.57 12.90
C LEU A 263 -1.99 20.94 13.80
N ASP A 264 -3.19 20.51 13.46
CA ASP A 264 -4.43 20.83 14.17
C ASP A 264 -5.07 19.63 14.86
N GLY A 265 -4.43 18.46 14.78
CA GLY A 265 -4.92 17.22 15.36
C GLY A 265 -6.00 16.54 14.53
N HIS A 266 -6.24 16.98 13.28
CA HIS A 266 -7.12 16.31 12.33
C HIS A 266 -6.31 15.52 11.28
N ASP A 267 -6.73 14.30 10.97
CA ASP A 267 -6.15 13.51 9.88
C ASP A 267 -7.00 13.64 8.62
N TYR A 268 -6.55 14.51 7.71
CA TYR A 268 -7.25 14.82 6.47
C TYR A 268 -7.17 13.70 5.42
N ARG A 269 -6.45 12.60 5.68
CA ARG A 269 -6.39 11.46 4.73
C ARG A 269 -7.73 10.75 4.57
N SER A 270 -8.73 11.07 5.39
CA SER A 270 -10.11 10.61 5.23
C SER A 270 -10.96 11.52 4.31
N ASP A 271 -10.48 12.71 3.98
CA ASP A 271 -11.11 13.66 3.05
C ASP A 271 -10.48 13.55 1.65
N PHE A 272 -11.18 12.88 0.74
CA PHE A 272 -10.69 12.69 -0.63
C PHE A 272 -10.56 14.01 -1.41
N ASN A 273 -11.40 15.02 -1.12
CA ASN A 273 -11.28 16.32 -1.77
C ASN A 273 -10.00 17.03 -1.34
N TRP A 274 -9.65 16.93 -0.06
CA TRP A 274 -8.38 17.44 0.43
C TRP A 274 -7.20 16.75 -0.27
N ILE A 275 -7.22 15.42 -0.42
CA ILE A 275 -6.18 14.69 -1.16
C ILE A 275 -6.03 15.18 -2.60
N ILE A 276 -7.15 15.40 -3.32
CA ILE A 276 -7.12 15.96 -4.68
C ILE A 276 -6.47 17.35 -4.66
N GLN A 277 -6.82 18.20 -3.69
CA GLN A 277 -6.26 19.56 -3.57
C GLN A 277 -4.76 19.58 -3.26
N GLN A 278 -4.24 18.55 -2.58
CA GLN A 278 -2.79 18.38 -2.36
C GLN A 278 -2.04 17.95 -3.63
N GLY A 279 -2.73 17.57 -4.70
CA GLY A 279 -2.12 17.28 -6.00
C GLY A 279 -1.36 15.96 -6.07
N PHE A 280 -1.74 14.94 -5.27
CA PHE A 280 -1.20 13.58 -5.43
C PHE A 280 -1.63 12.97 -6.78
N GLN A 281 -0.73 12.20 -7.43
CA GLN A 281 -1.00 11.58 -8.74
C GLN A 281 -1.66 10.21 -8.63
N TRP A 282 -1.49 9.51 -7.51
CA TRP A 282 -2.16 8.25 -7.24
C TRP A 282 -2.53 8.15 -5.77
N VAL A 283 -3.53 7.31 -5.49
CA VAL A 283 -4.05 7.07 -4.14
C VAL A 283 -4.21 5.57 -3.96
N ILE A 284 -3.76 5.05 -2.83
CA ILE A 284 -4.05 3.68 -2.42
C ILE A 284 -5.11 3.67 -1.33
N THR A 285 -5.92 2.63 -1.30
CA THR A 285 -6.96 2.43 -0.28
C THR A 285 -7.31 0.95 -0.16
N ASP A 286 -7.68 0.53 1.04
CA ASP A 286 -8.13 -0.85 1.30
C ASP A 286 -9.49 -1.16 0.64
N THR A 287 -10.22 -0.13 0.20
CA THR A 287 -11.56 -0.26 -0.41
C THR A 287 -11.60 0.26 -1.85
N ALA A 288 -10.56 -0.07 -2.62
CA ALA A 288 -10.36 0.45 -3.97
C ALA A 288 -11.57 0.26 -4.90
N ASP A 289 -12.27 -0.88 -4.83
CA ASP A 289 -13.46 -1.15 -5.66
C ASP A 289 -14.64 -0.23 -5.33
N PHE A 290 -14.89 0.00 -4.04
CA PHE A 290 -15.92 0.93 -3.58
C PHE A 290 -15.61 2.35 -4.08
N TRP A 291 -14.36 2.78 -3.97
CA TRP A 291 -13.95 4.11 -4.40
C TRP A 291 -13.90 4.27 -5.92
N ASP A 292 -13.49 3.25 -6.67
CA ASP A 292 -13.61 3.29 -8.13
C ASP A 292 -15.08 3.50 -8.53
N ALA A 293 -16.02 2.80 -7.91
CA ALA A 293 -17.45 2.98 -8.16
C ALA A 293 -17.94 4.39 -7.77
N GLN A 294 -17.57 4.90 -6.59
CA GLN A 294 -17.94 6.23 -6.12
C GLN A 294 -17.37 7.34 -7.02
N LEU A 295 -16.07 7.30 -7.32
CA LEU A 295 -15.38 8.30 -8.14
C LEU A 295 -15.89 8.30 -9.58
N ARG A 296 -16.25 7.13 -10.15
CA ARG A 296 -16.93 7.07 -11.45
C ARG A 296 -18.28 7.78 -11.42
N THR A 297 -19.06 7.55 -10.37
CA THR A 297 -20.39 8.17 -10.22
C THR A 297 -20.29 9.68 -10.05
N GLN A 298 -19.26 10.15 -9.35
CA GLN A 298 -18.98 11.57 -9.15
C GLN A 298 -18.27 12.22 -10.35
N GLY A 299 -17.92 11.45 -11.38
CA GLY A 299 -17.19 11.94 -12.55
C GLY A 299 -15.76 12.39 -12.22
N HIS A 300 -15.13 11.83 -11.18
CA HIS A 300 -13.77 12.15 -10.72
C HIS A 300 -12.71 11.16 -11.19
N ARG A 301 -13.08 10.11 -11.93
CA ARG A 301 -12.10 9.23 -12.55
C ARG A 301 -11.34 10.00 -13.63
N ASN A 302 -10.02 10.11 -13.45
CA ASN A 302 -9.07 10.79 -14.33
C ASN A 302 -9.11 12.33 -14.24
N THR A 303 -8.81 12.88 -13.04
CA THR A 303 -8.80 14.33 -12.75
C THR A 303 -7.89 15.13 -13.68
N SER A 304 -6.77 14.58 -14.13
CA SER A 304 -5.92 15.18 -15.18
C SER A 304 -6.65 15.30 -16.53
N HIS A 305 -7.51 14.35 -16.91
CA HIS A 305 -8.37 14.45 -18.09
C HIS A 305 -9.55 15.42 -17.90
N LEU A 306 -10.13 15.46 -16.69
CA LEU A 306 -11.22 16.38 -16.33
C LEU A 306 -10.75 17.84 -16.31
N MET A 307 -9.52 18.08 -15.84
CA MET A 307 -8.91 19.40 -15.79
C MET A 307 -8.34 19.84 -17.16
N ALA A 308 -8.02 18.90 -18.05
CA ALA A 308 -7.43 19.19 -19.38
C ALA A 308 -8.44 19.54 -20.49
N SER A 309 -9.75 19.46 -20.25
CA SER A 309 -10.83 19.78 -21.22
C SER A 309 -10.73 19.07 -22.59
N ARG A 310 -9.92 18.01 -22.73
CA ARG A 310 -9.73 17.26 -23.98
C ARG A 310 -9.54 15.78 -23.68
N GLU A 311 -10.25 14.93 -24.44
CA GLU A 311 -9.92 13.51 -24.57
C GLU A 311 -8.52 13.40 -25.19
N VAL A 312 -7.53 13.08 -24.37
CA VAL A 312 -6.24 12.58 -24.87
C VAL A 312 -6.30 11.08 -24.70
N ASP A 313 -6.66 10.35 -25.75
CA ASP A 313 -6.65 8.90 -25.75
C ASP A 313 -5.20 8.37 -25.75
N GLY A 314 -4.56 8.43 -24.58
CA GLY A 314 -3.24 7.85 -24.32
C GLY A 314 -3.31 6.37 -23.93
N VAL A 315 -4.51 5.77 -23.83
CA VAL A 315 -4.68 4.38 -23.39
C VAL A 315 -4.71 3.40 -24.57
N SER A 316 -4.74 3.91 -25.81
CA SER A 316 -4.61 3.12 -27.03
C SER A 316 -3.24 2.43 -27.20
N ASN A 317 -2.22 2.86 -26.46
CA ASN A 317 -0.91 2.21 -26.39
C ASN A 317 -0.69 1.66 -24.98
N GLY A 318 -1.06 0.40 -24.77
CA GLY A 318 -0.88 -0.29 -23.49
C GLY A 318 0.50 -0.05 -22.86
N TRP A 319 0.52 -0.03 -21.52
CA TRP A 319 1.66 0.34 -20.66
C TRP A 319 2.98 -0.42 -20.96
N TYR A 320 2.92 -1.50 -21.74
CA TYR A 320 4.03 -2.42 -22.04
C TYR A 320 4.79 -2.15 -23.35
N ARG A 321 4.40 -1.19 -24.20
CA ARG A 321 5.21 -0.87 -25.39
C ARG A 321 6.20 0.25 -25.10
N ARG A 322 7.28 -0.05 -24.37
CA ARG A 322 8.54 0.68 -24.52
C ARG A 322 9.38 -0.02 -25.59
N GLN A 323 9.80 0.75 -26.59
CA GLN A 323 10.77 0.33 -27.60
C GLN A 323 12.03 -0.16 -26.88
N HIS A 324 12.39 -1.42 -27.07
CA HIS A 324 13.64 -1.95 -26.53
C HIS A 324 14.80 -1.29 -27.27
N THR A 325 15.91 -1.04 -26.57
CA THR A 325 17.16 -0.51 -27.12
C THR A 325 17.77 -1.36 -28.24
N ARG A 326 17.20 -2.54 -28.53
CA ARG A 326 17.53 -3.38 -29.69
C ARG A 326 16.98 -2.85 -31.01
N ASP A 327 16.04 -1.91 -31.00
CA ASP A 327 15.44 -1.34 -32.22
C ASP A 327 16.28 -0.22 -32.85
N PHE A 328 17.49 0.06 -32.32
CA PHE A 328 18.41 1.09 -32.82
C PHE A 328 19.57 0.56 -33.67
N ILE A 329 19.56 -0.71 -34.10
CA ILE A 329 20.64 -1.26 -34.95
C ILE A 329 20.22 -1.47 -36.42
N GLU A 330 18.97 -1.22 -36.80
CA GLU A 330 18.58 -1.22 -38.21
C GLU A 330 17.72 0.00 -38.57
N ALA A 331 18.39 1.10 -38.93
CA ALA A 331 17.93 2.10 -39.88
C ALA A 331 19.12 2.83 -40.51
#